data_AF-A0A929QK60-F1
#
_entry.id   AF-A0A929QK60-F1
#
_cell.length_a   1.000
_cell.length_b   1.000
_cell.length_c   1.000
_cell.angle_alpha   90.00
_cell.angle_beta   90.00
_cell.angle_gamma   90.00
#
_symmetry.space_group_name_H-M   'P 1'
#
loop_
_entity.id
_entity.type
_entity.pdbx_description
1 polymer ?
#
loop_
_entity_poly.entity_id
_entity_poly.type
_entity_poly.pdbx_seq_one_letter_code
_entity_poly.pdbx_strand_id
1 'polypeptide(L)'
;MSFSIKKLFSNLFLSAVIEGNECVFYGQVFRNGKLIKTINAKFTDISIDSVDEKVLKYIEEQEKTYFGVYVSLFFNDDSQGALPTANFDEYKKFNINTQNLTSLVMQDSWS
;
A
#
# COMPACT_ATOMS: atom_id res chain seq x y z
N MET A 1 -19.42 -15.13 32.69
CA MET A 1 -18.77 -14.75 31.42
C MET A 1 -18.71 -13.23 31.36
N SER A 2 -17.52 -12.64 31.19
CA SER A 2 -17.37 -11.18 31.06
C SER A 2 -17.83 -10.73 29.67
N PHE A 3 -18.83 -9.86 29.61
CA PHE A 3 -19.28 -9.21 28.39
C PHE A 3 -18.26 -8.14 28.00
N SER A 4 -17.65 -8.29 26.83
CA SER A 4 -16.70 -7.29 26.32
C SER A 4 -17.34 -6.55 25.15
N ILE A 5 -17.56 -5.23 25.33
CA ILE A 5 -18.11 -4.34 24.30
C ILE A 5 -17.23 -4.37 23.03
N LYS A 6 -15.92 -4.61 23.16
CA LYS A 6 -14.99 -4.78 22.03
C LYS A 6 -15.42 -5.86 21.04
N LYS A 7 -16.17 -6.88 21.48
CA LYS A 7 -16.65 -7.98 20.63
C LYS A 7 -17.82 -7.58 19.71
N LEU A 8 -18.47 -6.44 19.95
CA LEU A 8 -19.55 -5.92 19.13
C LEU A 8 -19.05 -5.13 17.92
N PHE A 9 -17.84 -4.56 18.04
CA PHE A 9 -17.25 -3.74 17.00
C PHE A 9 -16.57 -4.59 15.92
N SER A 10 -16.63 -4.09 14.69
CA SER A 10 -15.98 -4.72 13.53
C SER A 10 -14.75 -3.91 13.15
N ASN A 11 -13.65 -4.59 12.88
CA ASN A 11 -12.41 -3.99 12.40
C ASN A 11 -12.15 -4.43 10.96
N LEU A 12 -11.68 -3.52 10.13
CA LEU A 12 -11.25 -3.78 8.77
C LEU A 12 -9.72 -3.85 8.72
N PHE A 13 -9.19 -4.91 8.11
CA PHE A 13 -7.80 -5.01 7.67
C PHE A 13 -7.79 -4.86 6.16
N LEU A 14 -7.10 -3.85 5.65
CA LEU A 14 -7.17 -3.39 4.27
C LEU A 14 -5.76 -3.33 3.68
N SER A 15 -5.52 -4.10 2.63
CA SER A 15 -4.36 -3.97 1.77
C SER A 15 -4.67 -2.98 0.65
N ALA A 16 -3.83 -1.98 0.46
CA ALA A 16 -3.84 -1.08 -0.67
C ALA A 16 -2.59 -1.37 -1.52
N VAL A 17 -2.78 -1.74 -2.78
CA VAL A 17 -1.70 -2.03 -3.73
C VAL A 17 -1.73 -0.95 -4.80
N ILE A 18 -0.65 -0.18 -4.91
CA ILE A 18 -0.46 0.79 -6.00
C ILE A 18 0.33 0.09 -7.10
N GLU A 19 -0.24 0.04 -8.30
CA GLU A 19 0.35 -0.59 -9.48
C GLU A 19 0.18 0.37 -10.67
N GLY A 20 1.26 1.08 -11.01
CA GLY A 20 1.19 2.17 -11.98
C GLY A 20 0.12 3.19 -11.61
N ASN A 21 -0.81 3.45 -12.52
CA ASN A 21 -1.93 4.39 -12.32
C ASN A 21 -3.19 3.72 -11.74
N GLU A 22 -3.05 2.56 -11.11
CA GLU A 22 -4.14 1.84 -10.46
C GLU A 22 -3.90 1.68 -8.96
N CYS A 23 -4.98 1.70 -8.18
CA CYS A 23 -4.95 1.30 -6.78
C CYS A 23 -5.99 0.21 -6.52
N VAL A 24 -5.52 -0.95 -6.07
CA VAL A 24 -6.36 -2.10 -5.76
C VAL A 24 -6.42 -2.30 -4.25
N PHE A 25 -7.63 -2.40 -3.74
CA PHE A 25 -7.91 -2.67 -2.34
C PHE A 25 -8.39 -4.10 -2.14
N TYR A 26 -7.77 -4.79 -1.20
CA TYR A 26 -8.19 -6.10 -0.70
C TYR A 26 -8.38 -6.03 0.80
N GLY A 27 -9.59 -6.28 1.28
CA GLY A 27 -9.96 -6.07 2.67
C GLY A 27 -10.70 -7.23 3.29
N GLN A 28 -10.49 -7.43 4.59
CA GLN A 28 -11.22 -8.39 5.40
C GLN A 28 -11.72 -7.73 6.68
N VAL A 29 -13.02 -7.85 6.92
CA VAL A 29 -13.68 -7.32 8.11
C VAL A 29 -13.86 -8.44 9.12
N PHE A 30 -13.35 -8.22 10.32
CA PHE A 30 -13.48 -9.16 11.43
C PHE A 30 -14.34 -8.58 12.55
N ARG A 31 -15.20 -9.41 13.12
CA ARG A 31 -15.92 -9.12 14.37
C ARG A 31 -15.73 -10.29 15.32
N ASN A 32 -15.22 -10.01 16.51
CA ASN A 32 -14.95 -11.04 17.53
C ASN A 32 -14.11 -12.23 16.97
N GLY A 33 -13.06 -11.91 16.20
CA GLY A 33 -12.16 -12.90 15.58
C GLY A 33 -12.75 -13.69 14.41
N LYS A 34 -14.00 -13.43 14.01
CA LYS A 34 -14.63 -14.08 12.86
C LYS A 34 -14.65 -13.15 11.67
N LEU A 35 -14.26 -13.66 10.50
CA LEU A 35 -14.43 -12.99 9.23
C LEU A 35 -15.94 -12.83 8.95
N ILE A 36 -16.39 -11.61 8.71
CA ILE A 36 -17.80 -11.31 8.43
C ILE A 36 -18.02 -10.72 7.03
N LYS A 37 -16.99 -10.15 6.41
CA LYS A 37 -17.07 -9.56 5.08
C LYS A 37 -15.69 -9.49 4.45
N THR A 38 -15.62 -9.70 3.14
CA THR A 38 -14.47 -9.37 2.29
C THR A 38 -14.80 -8.14 1.45
N ILE A 39 -13.80 -7.33 1.17
CA ILE A 39 -13.92 -6.10 0.39
C ILE A 39 -12.89 -6.17 -0.74
N ASN A 40 -13.34 -5.91 -1.97
CA ASN A 40 -12.45 -5.69 -3.10
C ASN A 40 -12.90 -4.39 -3.78
N ALA A 41 -11.96 -3.49 -4.03
CA ALA A 41 -12.20 -2.29 -4.82
C ALA A 41 -11.00 -2.01 -5.72
N LYS A 42 -11.25 -1.42 -6.88
CA LYS A 42 -10.19 -1.03 -7.82
C LYS A 42 -10.49 0.38 -8.31
N PHE A 43 -9.48 1.23 -8.24
CA PHE A 43 -9.49 2.57 -8.79
C PHE A 43 -8.49 2.63 -9.92
N THR A 44 -8.89 3.19 -11.06
CA THR A 44 -8.02 3.47 -12.20
C THR A 44 -7.78 4.97 -12.30
N ASP A 45 -6.77 5.33 -13.10
CA ASP A 45 -6.41 6.71 -13.40
C ASP A 45 -6.17 7.51 -12.10
N ILE A 46 -5.43 6.91 -11.18
CA ILE A 46 -4.98 7.56 -9.95
C ILE A 46 -3.70 8.36 -10.21
N SER A 47 -3.54 9.47 -9.50
CA SER A 47 -2.26 10.18 -9.45
C SER A 47 -1.18 9.31 -8.80
N ILE A 48 0.00 9.25 -9.44
CA ILE A 48 1.20 8.61 -8.88
C ILE A 48 2.18 9.62 -8.26
N ASP A 49 2.06 10.89 -8.66
CA ASP A 49 2.92 11.98 -8.17
C ASP A 49 2.42 12.55 -6.84
N SER A 50 1.17 12.24 -6.48
CA SER A 50 0.51 12.73 -5.27
C SER A 50 -0.48 11.70 -4.75
N VAL A 51 -0.89 11.85 -3.49
CA VAL A 51 -1.93 10.98 -2.91
C VAL A 51 -3.27 11.28 -3.59
N ASP A 52 -3.79 10.31 -4.34
CA ASP A 52 -5.04 10.47 -5.09
C ASP A 52 -6.27 10.64 -4.20
N GLU A 53 -7.13 11.62 -4.51
CA GLU A 53 -8.33 11.92 -3.73
C GLU A 53 -9.35 10.78 -3.69
N LYS A 54 -9.46 9.97 -4.75
CA LYS A 54 -10.41 8.84 -4.80
C LYS A 54 -10.01 7.79 -3.78
N VAL A 55 -8.70 7.51 -3.70
CA VAL A 55 -8.09 6.56 -2.76
C VAL A 55 -8.28 7.05 -1.32
N LEU A 56 -8.01 8.34 -1.05
CA LEU A 56 -8.22 8.94 0.27
C LEU A 56 -9.67 8.88 0.73
N LYS A 57 -10.61 9.36 -0.12
CA LYS A 57 -12.05 9.34 0.19
C LYS A 57 -12.55 7.93 0.48
N TYR A 58 -12.06 6.94 -0.26
CA TYR A 58 -12.43 5.55 -0.02
C TYR A 58 -12.01 5.05 1.36
N ILE A 59 -10.79 5.38 1.81
CA ILE A 59 -10.30 5.02 3.16
C ILE A 59 -11.13 5.75 4.22
N GLU A 60 -11.38 7.05 4.06
CA GLU A 60 -12.21 7.84 4.99
C GLU A 60 -13.64 7.27 5.13
N GLU A 61 -14.23 6.77 4.05
CA GLU A 61 -15.53 6.09 4.09
C GLU A 61 -15.48 4.79 4.90
N GLN A 62 -14.38 4.03 4.81
CA GLN A 62 -14.19 2.84 5.64
C GLN A 62 -14.02 3.20 7.12
N GLU A 63 -13.29 4.28 7.43
CA GLU A 63 -13.09 4.76 8.80
C GLU A 63 -14.38 5.22 9.47
N LYS A 64 -15.34 5.75 8.69
CA LYS A 64 -16.69 6.07 9.19
C LYS A 64 -17.52 4.82 9.48
N THR A 65 -17.19 3.69 8.83
CA THR A 65 -18.01 2.46 8.86
C THR A 65 -17.54 1.46 9.92
N TYR A 66 -16.24 1.34 10.13
CA TYR A 66 -15.64 0.34 11.02
C TYR A 66 -14.98 1.00 12.22
N PHE A 67 -14.93 0.27 13.34
CA PHE A 67 -14.35 0.80 14.57
C PHE A 67 -12.83 1.03 14.46
N GLY A 68 -12.16 0.12 13.76
CA GLY A 68 -10.74 0.25 13.43
C GLY A 68 -10.53 -0.13 11.97
N VAL A 69 -9.75 0.68 11.26
CA VAL A 69 -9.28 0.41 9.90
C VAL A 69 -7.76 0.33 9.97
N TYR A 70 -7.22 -0.82 9.60
CA TYR A 70 -5.78 -1.09 9.58
C TYR A 70 -5.35 -1.23 8.13
N VAL A 71 -4.57 -0.26 7.65
CA VAL A 71 -4.14 -0.21 6.25
C VAL A 71 -2.69 -0.66 6.12
N SER A 72 -2.43 -1.59 5.22
CA SER A 72 -1.09 -1.93 4.73
C SER A 72 -0.96 -1.46 3.28
N LEU A 73 0.04 -0.63 3.01
CA LEU A 73 0.32 -0.08 1.69
C LEU A 73 1.44 -0.88 1.02
N PHE A 74 1.20 -1.32 -0.21
CA PHE A 74 2.15 -2.03 -1.05
C PHE A 74 2.35 -1.24 -2.34
N PHE A 75 3.61 -1.05 -2.73
CA PHE A 75 3.98 -0.48 -4.01
C PHE A 75 4.42 -1.62 -4.92
N ASN A 76 3.68 -1.84 -6.00
CA ASN A 76 4.05 -2.71 -7.10
C ASN A 76 4.65 -1.84 -8.20
N ASP A 77 5.87 -1.36 -7.96
CA ASP A 77 6.60 -0.46 -8.83
C ASP A 77 8.11 -0.78 -8.78
N ASP A 78 8.78 -0.62 -9.92
CA ASP A 78 10.21 -0.87 -10.09
C ASP A 78 11.07 0.35 -9.66
N SER A 79 10.52 1.24 -8.83
CA SER A 79 11.18 2.48 -8.44
C SER A 79 12.24 2.28 -7.35
N GLN A 80 13.35 3.03 -7.47
CA GLN A 80 14.46 3.01 -6.51
C GLN A 80 14.26 3.97 -5.32
N GLY A 81 13.02 4.37 -5.05
CA GLY A 81 12.68 5.33 -4.00
C GLY A 81 13.31 6.70 -4.23
N ALA A 82 14.17 7.15 -3.31
CA ALA A 82 14.71 8.52 -3.30
C ALA A 82 15.67 8.85 -4.46
N LEU A 83 16.06 7.87 -5.26
CA LEU A 83 16.99 8.06 -6.38
C LEU A 83 16.21 8.10 -7.69
N PRO A 84 16.27 9.22 -8.44
CA PRO A 84 15.49 9.39 -9.67
C PRO A 84 16.15 8.72 -10.89
N THR A 85 17.15 7.86 -10.67
CA THR A 85 18.00 7.33 -11.75
C THR A 85 18.64 6.02 -11.30
N ALA A 86 18.82 5.09 -12.25
CA ALA A 86 19.64 3.89 -12.08
C ALA A 86 21.07 4.08 -12.62
N ASN A 87 21.38 5.26 -13.16
CA ASN A 87 22.67 5.54 -13.79
C ASN A 87 23.72 5.91 -12.72
N PHE A 88 24.78 5.10 -12.66
CA PHE A 88 25.91 5.29 -11.75
C PHE A 88 26.58 6.67 -11.86
N ASP A 89 26.69 7.25 -13.06
CA ASP A 89 27.30 8.57 -13.20
C ASP A 89 26.42 9.69 -12.64
N GLU A 90 25.11 9.47 -12.61
CA GLU A 90 24.17 10.44 -12.06
C GLU A 90 24.09 10.38 -10.53
N TYR A 91 24.46 9.26 -9.90
CA TYR A 91 24.59 9.17 -8.44
C TYR A 91 25.59 10.17 -7.86
N LYS A 92 26.61 10.58 -8.63
CA LYS A 92 27.52 11.67 -8.23
C LYS A 92 26.79 12.99 -7.99
N LYS A 93 25.70 13.26 -8.74
CA LYS A 93 24.86 14.47 -8.57
C LYS A 93 24.14 14.49 -7.23
N PHE A 94 24.01 13.33 -6.58
CA PHE A 94 23.40 13.14 -5.25
C PHE A 94 24.45 12.89 -4.16
N ASN A 95 25.74 13.15 -4.42
CA ASN A 95 26.87 12.89 -3.51
C ASN A 95 26.99 11.42 -3.06
N ILE A 96 26.52 10.47 -3.87
CA ILE A 96 26.63 9.05 -3.58
C ILE A 96 27.93 8.51 -4.17
N ASN A 97 28.78 7.94 -3.31
CA ASN A 97 30.01 7.29 -3.75
C ASN A 97 29.71 5.92 -4.36
N THR A 98 29.99 5.78 -5.65
CA THR A 98 29.73 4.57 -6.43
C THR A 98 30.73 3.44 -6.25
N GLN A 99 31.87 3.68 -5.59
CA GLN A 99 32.91 2.66 -5.42
C GLN A 99 32.46 1.46 -4.56
N ASN A 100 31.48 1.66 -3.68
CA ASN A 100 30.94 0.62 -2.79
C ASN A 100 29.47 0.29 -3.09
N LEU A 101 28.96 0.68 -4.26
CA LEU A 101 27.60 0.37 -4.69
C LEU A 101 27.55 -1.01 -5.37
N THR A 102 26.70 -1.89 -4.84
CA THR A 102 26.36 -3.15 -5.51
C THR A 102 25.03 -2.96 -6.24
N SER A 103 25.03 -3.07 -7.56
CA SER A 103 23.79 -3.11 -8.34
C SER A 103 23.36 -4.57 -8.48
N LEU A 104 22.08 -4.83 -8.20
CA LEU A 104 21.43 -6.11 -8.46
C LEU A 104 20.58 -5.93 -9.71
N VAL A 105 20.91 -6.66 -10.77
CA VAL A 105 20.05 -6.76 -11.95
C VAL A 105 19.02 -7.87 -11.65
N MET A 106 17.75 -7.50 -11.58
CA MET A 106 16.65 -8.46 -11.49
C MET A 106 16.72 -9.38 -12.72
N GLN A 107 16.80 -10.69 -12.51
CA GLN A 107 16.77 -11.66 -13.61
C GLN A 107 15.33 -11.86 -14.08
N ASP A 108 15.13 -12.06 -15.39
CA ASP A 108 13.80 -12.31 -15.99
C ASP A 108 13.03 -13.47 -15.32
N SER A 109 13.73 -14.36 -14.62
CA SER A 109 13.13 -15.48 -13.87
C SER A 109 12.48 -15.11 -12.53
N TRP A 110 12.53 -13.84 -12.10
CA TRP A 110 12.00 -13.39 -10.79
C TRP A 110 10.61 -12.74 -10.87
N SER A 111 10.04 -12.62 -12.08
CA SER A 111 8.64 -12.21 -12.34
C SER A 111 7.71 -13.40 -12.48
#